data_AF-A0A3C1FL15-F1
#
_entry.id   AF-A0A3C1FL15-F1
#
_cell.length_a   1.000
_cell.length_b   1.000
_cell.length_c   1.000
_cell.angle_alpha   90.00
_cell.angle_beta   90.00
_cell.angle_gamma   90.00
#
_symmetry.space_group_name_H-M   'P 1'
#
loop_
_entity.id
_entity.type
_entity.pdbx_description
1 polymer ?
#
loop_
_entity_poly.entity_id
_entity_poly.type
_entity_poly.pdbx_seq_one_letter_code
_entity_poly.pdbx_strand_id
1 'polypeptide(L)' 'AQILQIAADTGLDRDKLAEDMQKAYIADIIRKNRQLAARLEISGTPAFVIGDAIVPGVASLEQMQQLVAQARADCQSC' A
#
# COMPACT_ATOMS: atom_id res chain seq x y z
N ALA A 1 4.82 -13.67 18.02
CA ALA A 1 3.61 -14.39 18.49
C ALA A 1 2.32 -13.71 18.03
N GLN A 2 2.10 -12.42 18.32
CA GLN A 2 0.84 -11.70 17.99
C GLN A 2 0.44 -11.74 16.50
N ILE A 3 1.39 -11.55 15.57
CA ILE A 3 1.11 -11.56 14.13
C ILE A 3 0.55 -12.92 13.65
N LEU A 4 1.08 -14.04 14.16
CA LEU A 4 0.60 -15.38 13.81
C LEU A 4 -0.76 -15.70 14.43
N GLN A 5 -1.16 -15.00 15.49
CA GLN A 5 -2.50 -15.11 16.06
C GLN A 5 -3.50 -14.37 15.18
N ILE A 6 -3.19 -13.12 14.79
CA ILE A 6 -4.01 -12.34 13.85
C ILE A 6 -4.18 -13.08 12.52
N ALA A 7 -3.12 -13.75 12.04
CA ALA A 7 -3.21 -14.60 10.86
C ALA A 7 -4.28 -15.70 11.03
N ALA A 8 -4.26 -16.42 12.15
CA ALA A 8 -5.26 -17.44 12.46
C ALA A 8 -6.68 -16.86 12.53
N ASP A 9 -6.84 -15.73 13.22
CA ASP A 9 -8.13 -15.07 13.43
C ASP A 9 -8.74 -14.54 12.12
N THR A 10 -7.89 -14.24 11.12
CA THR A 10 -8.28 -13.81 9.77
C THR A 10 -8.38 -14.95 8.76
N GLY A 11 -8.19 -16.20 9.20
CA GLY A 11 -8.30 -17.40 8.37
C GLY A 11 -7.07 -17.72 7.51
N LEU A 12 -5.92 -17.07 7.77
CA LEU A 12 -4.65 -17.38 7.13
C LEU A 12 -3.97 -18.59 7.77
N ASP A 13 -3.29 -19.38 6.94
CA ASP A 13 -2.41 -20.45 7.38
C ASP A 13 -1.17 -19.86 8.08
N ARG A 14 -1.00 -20.21 9.35
CA ARG A 14 0.05 -19.69 10.23
C ARG A 14 1.44 -20.19 9.82
N ASP A 15 1.54 -21.46 9.44
CA ASP A 15 2.81 -22.09 9.12
C ASP A 15 3.31 -21.56 7.78
N LYS A 16 2.40 -21.45 6.81
CA LYS A 16 2.70 -20.81 5.52
C LYS A 16 3.12 -19.35 5.69
N LEU A 17 2.42 -18.57 6.52
CA LEU A 17 2.81 -17.18 6.78
C LEU A 17 4.20 -17.10 7.42
N ALA A 18 4.49 -17.94 8.41
CA ALA A 18 5.79 -17.99 9.08
C ALA A 18 6.92 -18.33 8.11
N GLU A 19 6.68 -19.26 7.17
CA GLU A 19 7.62 -19.59 6.10
C GLU A 19 7.80 -18.43 5.12
N ASP A 20 6.70 -17.85 4.62
CA ASP A 20 6.72 -16.75 3.63
C ASP A 20 7.46 -15.52 4.17
N MET A 21 7.29 -15.19 5.46
CA MET A 21 8.01 -14.09 6.11
C MET A 21 9.54 -14.23 6.07
N GLN A 22 10.07 -15.44 5.90
CA GLN A 22 11.51 -15.70 5.81
C GLN A 22 12.06 -15.69 4.38
N LYS A 23 11.18 -15.67 3.36
CA LYS A 23 11.60 -15.76 1.96
C LYS A 23 12.29 -14.47 1.51
N ALA A 24 13.48 -14.61 0.94
CA ALA A 24 14.30 -13.46 0.51
C ALA A 24 13.59 -12.54 -0.49
N TYR A 25 12.75 -13.10 -1.36
CA TYR A 25 11.99 -12.30 -2.35
C TYR A 25 10.93 -11.40 -1.70
N ILE A 26 10.36 -11.77 -0.55
CA ILE A 26 9.41 -10.92 0.19
C ILE A 26 10.14 -9.69 0.75
N ALA A 27 11.34 -9.90 1.32
CA ALA A 27 12.18 -8.80 1.77
C ALA A 27 12.59 -7.86 0.61
N ASP A 28 12.83 -8.42 -0.57
CA ASP A 28 13.10 -7.64 -1.78
C ASP A 28 11.91 -6.81 -2.25
N ILE A 29 10.69 -7.38 -2.25
CA ILE A 29 9.45 -6.65 -2.57
C ILE A 29 9.24 -5.49 -1.60
N ILE A 30 9.40 -5.71 -0.29
CA ILE A 30 9.28 -4.65 0.72
C ILE A 30 10.31 -3.53 0.46
N ARG A 31 11.54 -3.89 0.13
CA ARG A 31 12.61 -2.92 -0.20
C ARG A 31 12.26 -2.10 -1.44
N LYS A 32 11.82 -2.75 -2.52
CA LYS A 32 11.40 -2.10 -3.76
C LYS A 32 10.25 -1.12 -3.54
N ASN A 33 9.26 -1.49 -2.73
CA ASN A 33 8.14 -0.62 -2.38
C ASN A 33 8.61 0.62 -1.59
N ARG A 34 9.53 0.45 -0.62
CA ARG A 34 10.13 1.59 0.11
C ARG A 34 10.94 2.52 -0.80
N GLN A 35 11.68 1.96 -1.76
CA GLN A 35 12.42 2.74 -2.75
C GLN A 35 11.49 3.49 -3.71
N LEU A 36 10.35 2.89 -4.07
CA LEU A 36 9.32 3.57 -4.86
C LEU A 36 8.73 4.74 -4.08
N ALA A 37 8.35 4.54 -2.81
CA ALA A 37 7.85 5.61 -1.95
C ALA A 37 8.85 6.78 -1.83
N ALA A 38 10.14 6.50 -1.65
CA ALA A 38 11.18 7.53 -1.60
C ALA A 38 11.31 8.31 -2.92
N ARG A 39 11.19 7.64 -4.08
CA ARG A 39 11.20 8.29 -5.41
C ARG A 39 9.97 9.15 -5.67
N LEU A 40 8.85 8.83 -5.02
CA LEU A 40 7.61 9.61 -5.03
C LEU A 40 7.58 10.68 -3.93
N GLU A 41 8.70 10.90 -3.22
CA GLU A 41 8.84 11.85 -2.11
C GLU A 41 7.85 11.61 -0.95
N ILE A 42 7.37 10.38 -0.80
CA ILE A 42 6.51 9.97 0.30
C ILE A 42 7.38 9.72 1.54
N SER A 43 7.38 10.69 2.45
CA SER A 43 8.21 10.70 3.67
C SER A 43 7.46 10.28 4.95
N GLY A 44 6.14 10.11 4.89
CA GLY A 44 5.31 9.76 6.04
C GLY A 44 4.04 9.00 5.67
N THR A 45 3.40 8.40 6.68
CA THR A 45 2.14 7.66 6.52
C THR A 45 1.04 8.26 7.41
N PRO A 46 -0.22 8.33 6.95
CA PRO A 46 -0.71 7.83 5.66
C PRO A 46 -0.28 8.72 4.48
N ALA A 47 -0.29 8.14 3.28
CA ALA A 47 -0.12 8.81 2.01
C ALA A 47 -0.89 8.03 0.94
N PHE A 48 -1.41 8.73 -0.08
CA PHE A 48 -2.23 8.13 -1.14
C PHE A 48 -1.71 8.56 -2.51
N VAL A 49 -1.82 7.67 -3.49
CA VAL A 49 -1.55 7.95 -4.91
C VAL A 49 -2.85 7.66 -5.66
N ILE A 50 -3.42 8.67 -6.32
CA ILE A 50 -4.72 8.61 -6.99
C ILE A 50 -4.58 9.21 -8.38
N GLY A 51 -4.58 8.38 -9.43
CA GLY A 51 -4.16 8.82 -10.76
C GLY A 51 -2.73 9.34 -10.71
N ASP A 52 -2.49 10.53 -11.26
CA ASP A 52 -1.20 11.23 -11.20
C ASP A 52 -1.00 12.07 -9.92
N ALA A 53 -2.01 12.14 -9.05
CA ALA A 53 -1.94 12.93 -7.82
C ALA A 53 -1.32 12.13 -6.66
N ILE A 54 -0.34 12.72 -5.99
CA ILE A 54 0.23 12.22 -4.73
C ILE A 54 -0.29 13.09 -3.59
N VAL A 55 -0.96 12.46 -2.62
CA VAL A 55 -1.55 13.12 -1.45
C VAL A 55 -0.77 12.70 -0.20
N PRO A 56 0.10 13.58 0.35
CA PRO A 56 0.78 13.32 1.60
C PRO A 56 -0.16 13.53 2.79
N GLY A 57 -0.05 12.66 3.80
CA GLY A 57 -0.81 12.79 5.04
C GLY A 57 -2.25 12.26 4.96
N VAL A 58 -3.03 12.61 5.98
CA VAL A 58 -4.44 12.21 6.09
C VAL A 58 -5.26 13.04 5.11
N ALA A 59 -5.95 12.37 4.19
CA ALA A 59 -6.91 13.00 3.28
C ALA A 59 -8.35 12.85 3.82
N SER A 60 -9.20 13.85 3.60
CA SER A 60 -10.62 13.73 3.90
C SER A 60 -11.32 12.80 2.88
N LEU A 61 -12.45 12.21 3.26
CA LEU A 61 -13.25 11.39 2.35
C LEU A 61 -13.67 12.16 1.09
N GLU A 62 -14.10 13.41 1.27
CA GLU A 62 -14.51 14.29 0.17
C GLU A 62 -13.36 14.55 -0.80
N GLN A 63 -12.17 14.87 -0.28
CA GLN A 63 -10.97 15.08 -1.10
C GLN A 63 -10.60 13.82 -1.88
N MET A 64 -10.64 12.64 -1.24
CA MET A 64 -10.39 11.37 -1.91
C MET A 64 -11.40 11.10 -3.04
N GLN A 65 -12.69 11.36 -2.80
CA GLN A 65 -13.74 11.19 -3.80
C GLN A 65 -13.54 12.10 -5.02
N GLN A 66 -13.19 13.37 -4.79
CA GLN A 66 -12.89 14.33 -5.86
C GLN A 66 -11.70 13.89 -6.70
N LEU A 67 -10.60 13.48 -6.07
CA LEU A 67 -9.41 13.00 -6.77
C LEU A 67 -9.67 11.71 -7.56
N VAL A 68 -10.48 10.79 -7.03
CA VAL A 68 -10.88 9.58 -7.75
C VAL A 68 -11.75 9.91 -8.97
N ALA A 69 -12.70 10.85 -8.82
CA ALA A 69 -13.52 11.30 -9.93
C ALA A 69 -12.67 11.93 -11.05
N GLN A 70 -11.71 12.79 -10.67
CA GLN A 70 -10.77 13.41 -11.59
C GLN A 70 -9.92 12.37 -12.31
N ALA A 71 -9.28 11.45 -11.58
CA ALA A 71 -8.45 10.39 -12.16
C ALA A 71 -9.21 9.48 -13.14
N ARG A 72 -10.51 9.26 -12.91
CA ARG A 72 -11.37 8.50 -13.84
C ARG A 72 -11.74 9.29 -15.08
N ALA A 73 -11.95 10.60 -14.96
CA ALA A 73 -12.26 11.48 -16.09
C ALA A 73 -11.03 11.69 -17.00
N ASP A 74 -9.84 11.77 -16.41
CA ASP A 74 -8.57 12.00 -17.10
C ASP A 74 -7.98 10.74 -17.76
N CYS A 75 -8.69 9.60 -17.72
CA CYS A 75 -8.21 8.36 -18.32
C CYS A 75 -8.12 8.50 -19.85
N GLN A 76 -6.95 8.88 -20.34
CA GLN A 76 -6.68 9.13 -21.77
C GLN A 76 -6.61 7.84 -22.61
N SER A 77 -6.58 6.66 -21.99
CA SER A 77 -6.68 5.37 -22.67
C SER A 77 -7.28 4.30 -21.75
N CYS A 78 -8.50 3.87 -22.07
CA CYS A 78 -9.12 2.63 -21.57
C CYS A 78 -8.79 1.47 -22.51
#